data_AF-G0JTK8-F1
#
_entry.id   AF-G0JTK8-F1
#
_cell.length_a   1.000
_cell.length_b   1.000
_cell.length_c   1.000
_cell.angle_alpha   90.00
_cell.angle_beta   90.00
_cell.angle_gamma   90.00
#
_symmetry.space_group_name_H-M   'P 1'
#
loop_
_entity.id
_entity.type
_entity.pdbx_description
1 polymer ?
#
loop_
_entity_poly.entity_id
_entity_poly.type
_entity_poly.pdbx_seq_one_letter_code
_entity_poly.pdbx_strand_id
1 'polypeptide(L)'
;MELASTGTTGSHQRIGPEHVLKLVLHVPNAISEQQAIAAILSDMDTEITTLESRRNKTKRLKQGMMQELLTGRIRLPMEHSAVSVKTKPTVGMLQ
;
A
#
# COMPACT_ATOMS: atom_id res chain seq x y z
N MET A 1 10.87 -10.95 -33.11
CA MET A 1 11.77 -10.93 -31.94
C MET A 1 11.70 -12.32 -31.33
N GLU A 2 12.70 -13.15 -31.60
CA GLU A 2 12.74 -14.57 -31.21
C GLU A 2 12.93 -14.67 -29.69
N LEU A 3 12.07 -15.43 -29.01
CA LEU A 3 12.16 -15.63 -27.57
C LEU A 3 13.32 -16.62 -27.29
N ALA A 4 14.47 -16.08 -26.92
CA ALA A 4 15.67 -16.81 -26.49
C ALA A 4 15.48 -17.43 -25.10
N SER A 5 14.55 -18.38 -25.01
CA SER A 5 14.30 -19.21 -23.84
C SER A 5 15.18 -20.46 -23.89
N THR A 6 16.39 -20.40 -23.34
CA THR A 6 17.22 -21.60 -23.16
C THR A 6 16.92 -22.25 -21.81
N GLY A 7 15.82 -22.99 -21.75
CA GLY A 7 15.48 -23.89 -20.64
C GLY A 7 14.79 -25.14 -21.19
N THR A 8 15.35 -26.32 -20.93
CA THR A 8 14.63 -27.59 -21.10
C THR A 8 13.54 -27.64 -20.04
N THR A 9 12.28 -27.71 -20.46
CA THR A 9 11.07 -27.55 -19.63
C THR A 9 10.84 -26.10 -19.19
N GLY A 10 9.76 -25.49 -19.67
CA GLY A 10 9.42 -24.07 -19.53
C GLY A 10 9.10 -23.56 -18.11
N SER A 11 9.71 -24.13 -17.06
CA SER A 11 9.48 -23.72 -15.66
C SER A 11 10.53 -22.76 -15.10
N HIS A 12 11.71 -22.59 -15.73
CA HIS A 12 12.71 -21.61 -15.29
C HIS A 12 13.51 -21.05 -16.47
N GLN A 13 12.97 -20.02 -17.14
CA GLN A 13 13.72 -19.26 -18.14
C GLN A 13 14.74 -18.35 -17.46
N ARG A 14 16.02 -18.62 -17.71
CA ARG A 14 17.10 -17.77 -17.25
C ARG A 14 17.34 -16.65 -18.25
N ILE A 15 17.23 -15.40 -17.79
CA ILE A 15 17.69 -14.25 -18.56
C ILE A 15 19.18 -14.09 -18.28
N GLY A 16 20.02 -14.53 -19.22
CA GLY A 16 21.47 -14.34 -19.11
C GLY A 16 21.89 -12.86 -19.24
N PRO A 17 23.04 -12.47 -18.65
CA PRO A 17 23.55 -11.09 -18.70
C PRO A 17 23.67 -10.54 -20.12
N GLU A 18 23.98 -11.39 -21.09
CA GLU A 18 24.10 -11.07 -22.50
C GLU A 18 22.81 -10.50 -23.11
N HIS A 19 21.65 -10.87 -22.56
CA HIS A 19 20.36 -10.34 -22.99
C HIS A 19 20.08 -8.97 -22.40
N VAL A 20 20.48 -8.75 -21.13
CA VAL A 20 20.30 -7.46 -20.45
C VAL A 20 21.24 -6.40 -21.04
N LEU A 21 22.49 -6.76 -21.33
CA LEU A 21 23.48 -5.85 -21.90
C LEU A 21 23.16 -5.40 -23.34
N LYS A 22 22.31 -6.15 -24.05
CA LYS A 22 21.84 -5.80 -25.41
C LYS A 22 20.61 -4.91 -25.41
N LEU A 23 20.03 -4.60 -24.26
CA LEU A 23 18.86 -3.73 -24.18
C LEU A 23 19.23 -2.32 -24.63
N VAL A 24 18.55 -1.85 -25.68
CA VAL A 24 18.64 -0.46 -26.11
C VAL A 24 17.63 0.34 -25.30
N LEU A 25 18.13 1.25 -24.47
CA LEU A 25 17.31 2.12 -23.64
C LEU A 25 17.33 3.54 -24.20
N HIS A 26 16.14 4.12 -24.35
CA HIS A 26 16.00 5.53 -24.64
C HIS A 26 15.96 6.28 -23.31
N VAL A 27 17.04 6.99 -23.00
CA VAL A 27 17.17 7.78 -21.78
C VAL A 27 17.31 9.25 -22.14
N PRO A 28 16.70 10.18 -21.37
CA PRO A 28 16.94 11.60 -21.55
C PRO A 28 18.44 11.93 -21.39
N ASN A 29 18.99 12.78 -22.25
CA ASN A 29 20.42 13.13 -22.19
C ASN A 29 20.78 13.96 -20.95
N ALA A 30 19.83 14.74 -20.42
CA ALA A 30 20.04 15.59 -19.27
C ALA A 30 19.89 14.79 -17.97
N ILE A 31 20.93 14.77 -17.14
CA ILE A 31 20.90 14.11 -15.82
C ILE A 31 19.84 14.73 -14.91
N SER A 32 19.60 16.04 -14.99
CA SER A 32 18.56 16.72 -14.22
C SER A 32 17.16 16.20 -14.55
N GLU A 33 16.90 15.89 -15.83
CA GLU A 33 15.62 15.32 -16.27
C GLU A 33 15.48 13.88 -15.78
N GLN A 34 16.54 13.07 -15.86
CA GLN A 34 16.53 11.71 -15.30
C GLN A 34 16.25 11.72 -13.80
N GLN A 35 16.87 12.63 -13.05
CA GLN A 35 16.65 12.78 -11.61
C GLN A 35 15.23 13.22 -11.29
N ALA A 36 14.66 14.15 -12.05
CA ALA A 36 13.28 14.60 -11.87
C ALA A 36 12.29 13.46 -12.10
N ILE A 37 12.47 12.68 -13.17
CA ILE A 37 11.64 11.50 -13.46
C ILE A 37 11.79 10.47 -12.34
N ALA A 38 13.02 10.16 -11.94
CA ALA A 38 13.30 9.17 -10.89
C ALA A 38 12.69 9.58 -9.54
N ALA A 39 12.77 10.86 -9.17
CA ALA A 39 12.17 11.39 -7.94
C ALA A 39 10.65 11.20 -7.93
N ILE A 40 9.98 11.61 -9.01
CA ILE A 40 8.52 11.48 -9.15
C ILE A 40 8.08 10.02 -9.05
N LEU A 41 8.79 9.09 -9.72
CA LEU A 41 8.46 7.66 -9.64
C LEU A 41 8.72 7.07 -8.25
N SER A 42 9.82 7.48 -7.60
CA SER A 42 10.16 7.02 -6.24
C SER A 42 9.14 7.50 -5.20
N ASP A 43 8.63 8.72 -5.37
CA ASP A 43 7.58 9.26 -4.50
C ASP A 43 6.29 8.45 -4.64
N MET A 44 5.90 8.08 -5.87
CA MET A 44 4.74 7.21 -6.11
C MET A 44 4.91 5.83 -5.48
N ASP A 45 6.08 5.20 -5.63
CA ASP A 45 6.38 3.90 -5.01
C ASP A 45 6.30 3.96 -3.47
N THR A 46 6.78 5.07 -2.89
CA THR A 46 6.71 5.32 -1.46
C THR A 46 5.26 5.46 -0.99
N GLU A 47 4.43 6.17 -1.75
CA GLU A 47 3.00 6.32 -1.45
C GLU A 47 2.28 4.96 -1.53
N ILE A 48 2.50 4.19 -2.60
CA ILE A 48 1.92 2.85 -2.77
C ILE A 48 2.29 1.96 -1.59
N THR A 49 3.58 1.90 -1.24
CA THR A 49 4.06 1.08 -0.12
C THR A 49 3.40 1.47 1.20
N THR A 50 3.23 2.77 1.42
CA THR A 50 2.57 3.30 2.62
C THR A 50 1.10 2.89 2.68
N LEU A 51 0.38 3.01 1.56
CA LEU A 51 -1.03 2.61 1.46
C LEU A 51 -1.21 1.11 1.64
N GLU A 52 -0.35 0.29 1.05
CA GLU A 52 -0.36 -1.16 1.22
C GLU A 52 -0.11 -1.57 2.68
N SER A 53 0.86 -0.94 3.33
CA SER A 53 1.14 -1.16 4.75
C SER A 53 -0.08 -0.84 5.61
N ARG A 54 -0.73 0.30 5.38
CA ARG A 54 -1.96 0.70 6.06
C ARG A 54 -3.09 -0.31 5.82
N ARG A 55 -3.31 -0.70 4.57
CA ARG A 55 -4.33 -1.70 4.19
C ARG A 55 -4.09 -3.02 4.90
N ASN A 56 -2.84 -3.50 4.94
CA ASN A 56 -2.47 -4.74 5.59
C ASN A 56 -2.61 -4.67 7.11
N LYS A 57 -2.31 -3.53 7.73
CA LYS A 57 -2.57 -3.28 9.15
C LYS A 57 -4.06 -3.34 9.45
N THR A 58 -4.89 -2.67 8.67
CA THR A 58 -6.36 -2.70 8.84
C THR A 58 -6.94 -4.10 8.66
N LYS A 59 -6.48 -4.86 7.66
CA LYS A 59 -6.90 -6.26 7.47
C LYS A 59 -6.56 -7.12 8.69
N ARG A 60 -5.34 -6.99 9.23
CA ARG A 60 -4.91 -7.73 10.43
C ARG A 60 -5.74 -7.36 11.66
N LEU A 61 -6.02 -6.06 11.86
CA LEU A 61 -6.88 -5.62 12.95
C LEU A 61 -8.31 -6.17 12.82
N LYS A 62 -8.90 -6.13 11.62
CA LYS A 62 -10.21 -6.72 11.36
C LYS A 62 -10.22 -8.22 11.68
N GLN A 63 -9.20 -8.95 11.25
CA GLN A 63 -9.09 -10.39 11.52
C GLN A 63 -8.94 -10.66 13.02
N GLY A 64 -8.08 -9.92 13.72
CA GLY A 64 -7.90 -10.03 15.16
C GLY A 64 -9.19 -9.71 15.94
N MET A 65 -9.85 -8.60 15.62
CA MET A 65 -11.13 -8.24 16.23
C MET A 65 -12.21 -9.31 16.01
N MET A 66 -12.32 -9.83 14.79
CA MET A 66 -13.27 -10.91 14.49
C MET A 66 -12.97 -12.14 15.35
N GLN A 67 -11.69 -12.49 15.49
CA GLN A 67 -11.27 -13.61 16.32
C GLN A 67 -11.61 -13.39 17.80
N GLU A 68 -11.39 -12.19 18.36
CA GLU A 68 -11.76 -11.86 19.74
C GLU A 68 -13.28 -11.91 19.99
N LEU A 69 -14.07 -11.44 19.02
CA LEU A 69 -15.53 -11.40 19.12
C LEU A 69 -16.17 -12.79 18.94
N LEU A 70 -15.74 -13.55 17.92
CA LEU A 70 -16.32 -14.87 17.61
C LEU A 70 -15.93 -15.95 18.61
N THR A 71 -14.71 -15.92 19.15
CA THR A 71 -14.35 -16.82 20.26
C THR A 71 -14.88 -16.31 21.59
N GLY A 72 -15.47 -15.12 21.60
CA GLY A 72 -16.08 -14.55 22.78
C GLY A 72 -15.09 -14.20 23.88
N ARG A 73 -13.86 -13.82 23.53
CA ARG A 73 -12.92 -13.22 24.50
C ARG A 73 -13.31 -11.78 24.82
N ILE A 74 -13.93 -11.08 23.87
CA ILE A 74 -14.53 -9.75 24.06
C ILE A 74 -16.02 -9.84 23.73
N ARG A 75 -16.89 -9.19 24.53
CA ARG A 75 -18.34 -9.05 24.28
C ARG A 75 -18.66 -7.62 23.87
N LEU A 76 -19.66 -7.46 23.02
CA LEU A 76 -20.21 -6.15 22.70
C LEU A 76 -21.03 -5.65 23.91
N PRO A 77 -20.90 -4.37 24.30
CA PRO A 77 -21.79 -3.78 25.29
C PRO A 77 -23.21 -3.76 24.72
N MET A 78 -24.16 -4.25 25.53
CA MET A 78 -25.56 -4.38 25.16
C MET A 78 -26.30 -3.05 25.39
N GLU A 79 -25.88 -1.97 24.72
CA GLU A 79 -26.60 -0.70 24.83
C GLU A 79 -26.92 -0.17 23.45
N HIS A 80 -28.21 0.09 23.23
CA HIS A 80 -28.71 0.77 22.04
C HIS A 80 -27.91 2.05 21.80
N SER A 81 -27.37 2.15 20.60
CA SER A 81 -26.57 3.25 20.10
C SER A 81 -27.29 4.60 20.20
N ALA A 82 -26.99 5.37 21.24
CA ALA A 82 -27.10 6.82 21.21
C ALA A 82 -25.70 7.39 21.46
N VAL A 83 -25.04 7.80 20.39
CA VAL A 83 -23.81 8.59 20.47
C VAL A 83 -24.15 9.88 21.22
N SER A 84 -23.70 9.99 22.47
CA SER A 84 -23.82 11.21 23.25
C SER A 84 -22.90 12.27 22.64
N VAL A 85 -23.44 13.06 21.72
CA VAL A 85 -22.84 14.31 21.27
C VAL A 85 -22.91 15.27 22.47
N LYS A 86 -21.79 15.46 23.17
CA LYS A 86 -21.67 16.49 24.19
C LYS A 86 -21.79 17.86 23.52
N THR A 87 -22.98 18.43 23.50
CA THR A 87 -23.17 19.84 23.13
C THR A 87 -22.61 20.71 24.27
N LYS A 88 -21.70 21.62 23.92
CA LYS A 88 -21.13 22.61 24.83
C LYS A 88 -22.24 23.62 25.19
N PRO A 89 -22.52 23.90 26.47
CA PRO A 89 -23.51 24.92 26.80
C PRO A 89 -22.92 26.29 26.47
N THR A 90 -23.54 27.01 25.54
CA THR A 90 -23.32 28.44 25.34
C THR A 90 -23.96 29.15 26.52
N VAL A 91 -23.13 29.64 27.44
CA VAL A 91 -23.57 30.51 28.54
C VAL A 91 -24.15 31.78 27.91
N GLY A 92 -25.45 31.99 28.13
CA GLY A 92 -26.15 33.20 27.70
C GLY A 92 -25.56 34.43 28.38
N MET A 93 -25.12 35.40 27.58
CA MET A 93 -24.92 36.76 28.05
C MET A 93 -26.30 37.41 28.19
N LEU A 94 -26.77 37.52 29.42
CA LEU A 94 -27.85 38.42 29.81
C LEU A 94 -27.44 39.08 31.13
N GLN A 95 -26.57 40.08 31.01
CA GLN A 95 -26.78 41.48 31.39
C GLN A 95 -25.54 42.29 31.03
#